data_AF-A0A9P5CQP4-F1
#
_entry.id   AF-A0A9P5CQP4-F1
#
_cell.length_a   1.000
_cell.length_b   1.000
_cell.length_c   1.000
_cell.angle_alpha   90.00
_cell.angle_beta   90.00
_cell.angle_gamma   90.00
#
_symmetry.space_group_name_H-M   'P 1'
#
loop_
_entity.id
_entity.type
_entity.pdbx_description
1 polymer ?
#
loop_
_entity_poly.entity_id
_entity_poly.type
_entity_poly.pdbx_seq_one_letter_code
_entity_poly.pdbx_strand_id
1 'polypeptide(L)'
;QFLIPTGHSATLTWLLSIPPIRSVLGDLPKSYFYELEQDTALPPPLDITQSGQIDWPALEPDRLRGLADAYFEHVAAHLPLLGRDNYERLQDEVLRNGPSQDIDTAICLSVWALGCIASNSGVAAVPESSSTDPNQDLGLSYFAIALRITLSKSVWGFTANLHTCQALVLAGVYFCYLGRPLHAWKMIHNAGQKLLERINKIIGSLYSPDNVDITLLAELGPVPNNTSLNQLITLSSELNRQLEQ
;
A
#
# COMPACT_ATOMS: atom_id res chain seq x y z
N GLN A 1 -6.60 -16.15 7.46
CA GLN A 1 -5.91 -16.72 6.28
C GLN A 1 -6.83 -16.52 5.08
N PHE A 2 -6.55 -15.56 4.18
CA PHE A 2 -7.35 -15.40 2.97
C PHE A 2 -7.01 -16.55 2.02
N LEU A 3 -7.79 -17.63 2.10
CA LEU A 3 -7.74 -18.73 1.15
C LEU A 3 -8.52 -18.28 -0.09
N ILE A 4 -7.78 -17.95 -1.16
CA ILE A 4 -8.36 -17.98 -2.50
C ILE A 4 -8.87 -19.40 -2.70
N PRO A 5 -10.16 -19.62 -3.04
CA PRO A 5 -10.70 -20.95 -3.22
C PRO A 5 -9.88 -21.72 -4.25
N THR A 6 -9.50 -22.96 -3.91
CA THR A 6 -8.80 -23.87 -4.82
C THR A 6 -9.72 -24.16 -6.01
N GLY A 7 -9.54 -23.43 -7.11
CA GLY A 7 -10.42 -23.46 -8.28
C GLY A 7 -10.69 -22.09 -8.90
N HIS A 8 -10.35 -20.99 -8.23
CA HIS A 8 -10.39 -19.67 -8.87
C HIS A 8 -9.26 -19.53 -9.89
N SER A 9 -9.61 -19.71 -11.16
CA SER A 9 -8.81 -19.31 -12.30
C SER A 9 -9.03 -17.81 -12.50
N ALA A 10 -7.98 -16.98 -12.41
CA ALA A 10 -8.08 -15.58 -12.80
C ALA A 10 -8.53 -15.49 -14.27
N THR A 11 -9.24 -14.44 -14.67
CA THR A 11 -9.79 -14.30 -16.04
C THR A 11 -8.73 -14.53 -17.13
N LEU A 12 -7.48 -14.14 -16.87
CA LEU A 12 -6.32 -14.41 -17.73
C LEU A 12 -5.99 -15.91 -17.80
N THR A 13 -5.96 -16.62 -16.68
CA THR A 13 -5.71 -18.06 -16.61
C THR A 13 -6.82 -18.84 -17.32
N TRP A 14 -8.07 -18.39 -17.22
CA TRP A 14 -9.18 -18.94 -18.02
C TRP A 14 -8.99 -18.65 -19.52
N LEU A 15 -8.67 -17.41 -19.90
CA LEU A 15 -8.42 -17.03 -21.30
C LEU A 15 -7.28 -17.86 -21.92
N LEU A 16 -6.18 -18.04 -21.20
CA LEU A 16 -5.03 -18.84 -21.62
C LEU A 16 -5.34 -20.35 -21.64
N SER A 17 -6.37 -20.80 -20.91
CA SER A 17 -6.85 -22.17 -20.98
C SER A 17 -7.75 -22.46 -22.20
N ILE A 18 -8.18 -21.43 -22.94
CA ILE A 18 -9.01 -21.58 -24.15
C ILE A 18 -8.16 -22.24 -25.26
N PRO A 19 -8.61 -23.38 -25.85
CA PRO A 19 -7.79 -24.16 -26.78
C PRO A 19 -7.19 -23.38 -27.96
N PRO A 20 -7.93 -22.50 -28.68
CA PRO A 20 -7.34 -21.67 -29.74
C PRO A 20 -6.23 -20.72 -29.28
N ILE A 21 -6.31 -20.20 -28.05
CA ILE A 21 -5.30 -19.28 -27.50
C ILE A 21 -4.10 -20.09 -27.01
N ARG A 22 -4.38 -21.21 -26.34
CA ARG A 22 -3.39 -22.18 -25.88
C ARG A 22 -2.59 -22.80 -27.02
N SER A 23 -3.19 -23.03 -28.19
CA SER A 23 -2.47 -23.54 -29.37
C SER A 23 -1.52 -22.52 -30.00
N VAL A 24 -1.71 -21.23 -29.71
CA VAL A 24 -0.87 -20.14 -30.24
C VAL A 24 0.21 -19.73 -29.23
N LEU A 25 -0.14 -19.59 -27.94
CA LEU A 25 0.80 -19.18 -26.90
C LEU A 25 1.53 -20.35 -26.20
N GLY A 26 1.03 -21.58 -26.34
CA GLY A 26 1.52 -22.73 -25.59
C GLY A 26 1.03 -22.77 -24.15
N ASP A 27 1.61 -23.69 -23.36
CA ASP A 27 1.33 -23.81 -21.93
C ASP A 27 2.14 -22.78 -21.14
N LEU A 28 1.45 -21.84 -20.48
CA LEU A 28 2.10 -20.90 -19.56
C LEU A 28 2.47 -21.66 -18.26
N PRO A 29 3.76 -21.78 -17.90
CA PRO A 29 4.14 -22.47 -16.68
C PRO A 29 3.57 -21.72 -15.46
N LYS A 30 3.18 -22.47 -14.42
CA LYS A 30 2.65 -21.87 -13.19
C LYS A 30 3.64 -20.93 -12.51
N SER A 31 4.93 -21.12 -12.75
CA SER A 31 6.04 -20.30 -12.27
C SER A 31 6.40 -19.14 -13.20
N TYR A 32 5.68 -18.91 -14.30
CA TYR A 32 6.08 -17.92 -15.32
C TYR A 32 6.33 -16.52 -14.73
N PHE A 33 5.38 -15.96 -13.97
CA PHE A 33 5.55 -14.65 -13.35
C PHE A 33 6.65 -14.65 -12.29
N TYR A 34 6.87 -15.79 -11.63
CA TYR A 34 7.95 -15.97 -10.67
C TYR A 34 9.31 -15.88 -11.34
N GLU A 35 9.53 -16.67 -12.38
CA GLU A 35 10.77 -16.70 -13.15
C GLU A 35 11.03 -15.37 -13.85
N LEU A 36 10.02 -14.82 -14.54
CA LEU A 36 10.13 -13.55 -15.24
C LEU A 36 10.58 -12.41 -14.31
N GLU A 37 9.95 -12.27 -13.15
CA GLU A 37 10.24 -11.18 -12.23
C GLU A 37 11.51 -11.45 -11.40
N GLN A 38 11.91 -12.71 -11.21
CA GLN A 38 13.19 -13.06 -10.63
C GLN A 38 14.36 -12.71 -11.56
N ASP A 39 14.20 -12.98 -12.86
CA ASP A 39 15.24 -12.73 -13.86
C ASP A 39 15.31 -11.25 -14.26
N THR A 40 14.23 -10.49 -14.04
CA THR A 40 14.20 -9.06 -14.31
C THR A 40 14.64 -8.25 -13.10
N ALA A 41 15.84 -7.67 -13.17
CA ALA A 41 16.34 -6.78 -12.13
C ALA A 41 15.38 -5.60 -11.86
N LEU A 42 15.33 -5.16 -10.61
CA LEU A 42 14.67 -3.91 -10.27
C LEU A 42 15.40 -2.74 -10.93
N PRO A 43 14.69 -1.66 -11.31
CA PRO A 43 15.31 -0.42 -11.72
C PRO A 43 16.38 0.01 -10.70
N PRO A 44 17.55 0.50 -11.11
CA PRO A 44 18.64 0.85 -10.19
C PRO A 44 18.23 1.73 -9.00
N PRO A 45 17.32 2.72 -9.14
CA PRO A 45 16.86 3.51 -7.99
C PRO A 45 16.13 2.71 -6.90
N LEU A 46 15.55 1.56 -7.26
CA LEU A 46 14.80 0.70 -6.34
C LEU A 46 15.66 -0.39 -5.69
N ASP A 47 16.95 -0.45 -6.02
CA ASP A 47 17.88 -1.36 -5.38
C ASP A 47 18.20 -0.88 -3.96
N ILE A 48 17.57 -1.54 -2.98
CA ILE A 48 17.67 -1.21 -1.56
C ILE A 48 19.08 -1.49 -0.99
N THR A 49 19.89 -2.30 -1.69
CA THR A 49 21.26 -2.63 -1.24
C THR A 49 22.24 -1.46 -1.40
N GLN A 50 21.88 -0.45 -2.19
CA GLN A 50 22.67 0.77 -2.35
C GLN A 50 22.55 1.63 -1.09
N SER A 51 23.49 1.42 -0.15
CA SER A 51 23.60 2.15 1.11
C SER A 51 24.17 3.56 0.92
N GLY A 52 23.60 4.35 -0.01
CA GLY A 52 23.96 5.75 -0.25
C GLY A 52 23.14 6.72 0.62
N GLN A 53 23.68 7.91 0.85
CA GLN A 53 22.94 9.04 1.43
C GLN A 53 21.66 9.30 0.61
N ILE A 54 20.54 9.58 1.28
CA ILE A 54 19.29 9.94 0.59
C ILE A 54 19.48 11.33 0.00
N ASP A 55 19.46 11.43 -1.33
CA ASP A 55 19.37 12.70 -2.02
C ASP A 55 17.90 13.11 -2.13
N TRP A 56 17.55 14.25 -1.54
CA TRP A 56 16.16 14.68 -1.45
C TRP A 56 15.76 15.46 -2.71
N PRO A 57 14.74 15.03 -3.45
CA PRO A 57 14.28 15.75 -4.62
C PRO A 57 13.71 17.12 -4.24
N ALA A 58 13.80 18.08 -5.17
CA ALA A 58 13.24 19.41 -4.97
C ALA A 58 11.72 19.32 -4.74
N LEU A 59 11.25 19.90 -3.63
CA LEU A 59 9.85 19.89 -3.23
C LEU A 59 9.21 21.24 -3.60
N GLU A 60 8.42 21.25 -4.67
CA GLU A 60 7.66 22.43 -5.10
C GLU A 60 6.19 22.27 -4.68
N PRO A 61 5.69 23.04 -3.68
CA PRO A 61 4.39 22.78 -3.04
C PRO A 61 3.20 22.71 -4.01
N ASP A 62 3.14 23.62 -4.98
CA ASP A 62 2.03 23.69 -5.94
C ASP A 62 2.00 22.46 -6.85
N ARG A 63 3.17 22.02 -7.31
CA ARG A 63 3.30 20.80 -8.11
C ARG A 63 2.94 19.57 -7.29
N LEU A 64 3.42 19.48 -6.06
CA LEU A 64 3.13 18.35 -5.15
C LEU A 64 1.65 18.25 -4.80
N ARG A 65 0.95 19.38 -4.68
CA ARG A 65 -0.51 19.42 -4.49
C ARG A 65 -1.24 18.88 -5.73
N GLY A 66 -0.86 19.31 -6.93
CA GLY A 66 -1.43 18.77 -8.18
C GLY A 66 -1.22 17.26 -8.33
N LEU A 67 -0.05 16.73 -7.94
CA LEU A 67 0.21 15.28 -7.92
C LEU A 67 -0.67 14.54 -6.90
N ALA A 68 -0.86 15.11 -5.71
CA ALA A 68 -1.75 14.54 -4.69
C ALA A 68 -3.20 14.52 -5.19
N ASP A 69 -3.66 15.57 -5.85
CA ASP A 69 -5.01 15.62 -6.44
C ASP A 69 -5.21 14.53 -7.49
N ALA A 70 -4.25 14.35 -8.39
CA ALA A 70 -4.29 13.27 -9.38
C ALA A 70 -4.33 11.86 -8.73
N TYR A 71 -3.58 11.65 -7.63
CA TYR A 71 -3.66 10.43 -6.86
C TYR A 71 -5.06 10.20 -6.28
N PHE A 72 -5.65 11.21 -5.65
CA PHE A 72 -6.96 11.07 -5.01
C PHE A 72 -8.09 10.90 -6.02
N GLU A 73 -7.96 11.50 -7.20
CA GLU A 73 -8.95 11.37 -8.28
C GLU A 73 -8.90 9.99 -8.94
N HIS A 74 -7.70 9.47 -9.25
CA HIS A 74 -7.57 8.28 -10.09
C HIS A 74 -7.16 7.01 -9.36
N VAL A 75 -6.36 7.12 -8.29
CA VAL A 75 -5.82 5.95 -7.56
C VAL A 75 -6.66 5.68 -6.31
N ALA A 76 -6.91 6.70 -5.49
CA ALA A 76 -7.66 6.53 -4.24
C ALA A 76 -9.12 6.14 -4.46
N ALA A 77 -9.69 6.45 -5.63
CA ALA A 77 -11.03 6.00 -6.03
C ALA A 77 -11.15 4.46 -6.02
N HIS A 78 -10.07 3.75 -6.34
CA HIS A 78 -10.02 2.28 -6.33
C HIS A 78 -9.42 1.72 -5.05
N LEU A 79 -8.74 2.56 -4.25
CA LEU A 79 -8.11 2.17 -3.00
C LEU A 79 -8.22 3.31 -1.95
N PRO A 80 -9.34 3.40 -1.21
CA PRO A 80 -9.56 4.43 -0.19
C PRO A 80 -8.78 4.12 1.09
N LEU A 81 -7.44 4.18 1.00
CA LEU A 81 -6.51 3.87 2.09
C LEU A 81 -6.23 5.09 2.99
N LEU A 82 -6.27 6.29 2.39
CA LEU A 82 -5.98 7.56 3.03
C LEU A 82 -7.20 8.47 2.89
N GLY A 83 -7.60 9.12 3.98
CA GLY A 83 -8.54 10.24 3.92
C GLY A 83 -7.82 11.49 3.43
N ARG A 84 -8.45 12.27 2.54
CA ARG A 84 -7.88 13.50 1.98
C ARG A 84 -7.47 14.49 3.08
N ASP A 85 -8.36 14.79 4.02
CA ASP A 85 -8.08 15.73 5.12
C ASP A 85 -6.87 15.30 5.98
N ASN A 86 -6.75 14.00 6.25
CA ASN A 86 -5.63 13.46 7.03
C ASN A 86 -4.32 13.54 6.25
N TYR A 87 -4.37 13.31 4.94
CA TYR A 87 -3.20 13.43 4.08
C TYR A 87 -2.75 14.87 3.91
N GLU A 88 -3.67 15.83 3.74
CA GLU A 88 -3.33 17.25 3.61
C GLU A 88 -2.61 17.76 4.85
N ARG A 89 -3.05 17.34 6.04
CA ARG A 89 -2.34 17.61 7.30
C ARG A 89 -0.92 17.02 7.32
N LEU A 90 -0.77 15.78 6.83
CA LEU A 90 0.52 15.10 6.73
C LEU A 90 1.48 15.86 5.79
N GLN A 91 0.96 16.25 4.63
CA GLN A 91 1.70 17.00 3.63
C GLN A 91 2.15 18.35 4.17
N ASP A 92 1.27 19.10 4.84
CA ASP A 92 1.61 20.40 5.42
C ASP A 92 2.70 20.28 6.49
N GLU A 93 2.70 19.20 7.28
CA GLU A 93 3.73 18.92 8.28
C GLU A 93 5.09 18.62 7.64
N VAL A 94 5.12 17.75 6.62
CA VAL A 94 6.34 17.41 5.87
C VAL A 94 6.90 18.63 5.14
N LEU A 95 6.05 19.47 4.53
CA LEU A 95 6.50 20.69 3.85
C LEU A 95 7.01 21.75 4.82
N ARG A 96 6.44 21.85 6.03
CA ARG A 96 6.86 22.82 7.06
C ARG A 96 8.17 22.42 7.74
N ASN A 97 8.29 21.16 8.12
CA ASN A 97 9.44 20.65 8.88
C ASN A 97 10.59 20.20 7.98
N GLY A 98 10.32 20.05 6.68
CA GLY A 98 11.22 19.44 5.71
C GLY A 98 11.09 17.91 5.69
N PRO A 99 11.52 17.27 4.58
CA PRO A 99 11.43 15.83 4.45
C PRO A 99 12.37 15.13 5.42
N SER A 100 11.87 14.09 6.09
CA SER A 100 12.64 13.33 7.08
C SER A 100 12.54 11.82 6.82
N GLN A 101 13.37 11.02 7.48
CA GLN A 101 13.32 9.55 7.34
C GLN A 101 12.25 8.91 8.24
N ASP A 102 11.03 9.44 8.17
CA ASP A 102 9.85 8.97 8.87
C ASP A 102 8.81 8.37 7.91
N ILE A 103 7.88 7.61 8.49
CA ILE A 103 6.84 6.94 7.70
C ILE A 103 5.93 7.96 7.03
N ASP A 104 5.72 9.12 7.66
CA ASP A 104 4.82 10.15 7.17
C ASP A 104 5.37 10.77 5.87
N THR A 105 6.67 11.09 5.83
CA THR A 105 7.35 11.47 4.56
C THR A 105 7.27 10.34 3.53
N ALA A 106 7.42 9.07 3.93
CA ALA A 106 7.32 7.94 3.00
C ALA A 106 5.91 7.80 2.37
N ILE A 107 4.86 8.07 3.12
CA ILE A 107 3.48 8.11 2.61
C ILE A 107 3.34 9.25 1.60
N CYS A 108 3.77 10.48 1.93
CA CYS A 108 3.73 11.62 1.03
C CYS A 108 4.47 11.35 -0.28
N LEU A 109 5.69 10.84 -0.22
CA LEU A 109 6.48 10.46 -1.40
C LEU A 109 5.79 9.38 -2.24
N SER A 110 5.17 8.37 -1.61
CA SER A 110 4.44 7.33 -2.33
C SER A 110 3.21 7.89 -3.04
N VAL A 111 2.48 8.81 -2.41
CA VAL A 111 1.31 9.48 -3.00
C VAL A 111 1.74 10.35 -4.17
N TRP A 112 2.82 11.14 -4.05
CA TRP A 112 3.33 11.94 -5.17
C TRP A 112 3.83 11.07 -6.32
N ALA A 113 4.52 9.95 -6.02
CA ALA A 113 4.98 9.01 -7.02
C ALA A 113 3.82 8.37 -7.81
N LEU A 114 2.75 7.96 -7.11
CA LEU A 114 1.53 7.45 -7.74
C LEU A 114 0.78 8.55 -8.50
N GLY A 115 0.81 9.78 -7.99
CA GLY A 115 0.32 10.98 -8.66
C GLY A 115 0.98 11.20 -10.02
N CYS A 116 2.31 11.01 -10.11
CA CYS A 116 3.04 11.11 -11.39
C CYS A 116 2.52 10.11 -12.43
N ILE A 117 2.25 8.87 -12.00
CA ILE A 117 1.69 7.83 -12.88
C ILE A 117 0.26 8.20 -13.29
N ALA A 118 -0.56 8.66 -12.34
CA ALA A 118 -1.94 9.04 -12.60
C ALA A 118 -2.07 10.23 -13.56
N SER A 119 -1.24 11.26 -13.41
CA SER A 119 -1.20 12.43 -14.29
C SER A 119 -0.82 12.08 -15.73
N ASN A 120 -0.01 11.03 -15.92
CA ASN A 120 0.41 10.58 -17.25
C ASN A 120 -0.66 9.72 -17.96
N SER A 121 -1.61 9.16 -17.22
CA SER A 121 -2.64 8.27 -17.77
C SER A 121 -3.77 9.00 -18.53
N GLY A 122 -3.76 10.34 -18.54
CA GLY A 122 -4.77 11.19 -19.20
C GLY A 122 -4.53 11.47 -20.68
N VAL A 123 -3.40 11.05 -21.25
CA VAL A 123 -3.10 11.25 -22.68
C VAL A 123 -2.82 9.88 -23.28
N ALA A 124 -3.67 9.46 -24.23
CA ALA A 124 -3.36 8.38 -25.16
C ALA A 124 -2.18 8.82 -26.04
N ALA A 125 -0.98 8.83 -25.47
CA ALA A 125 0.25 9.13 -26.19
C ALA A 125 0.61 7.89 -26.99
N VAL A 126 0.48 8.03 -28.31
CA VAL A 126 1.11 7.18 -29.31
C VAL A 126 2.57 6.95 -28.90
N PRO A 127 3.11 5.71 -28.98
CA PRO A 127 4.48 5.43 -28.61
C PRO A 127 5.42 5.97 -29.70
N GLU A 128 5.66 7.28 -29.72
CA GLU A 128 6.68 7.89 -30.55
C GLU A 128 7.93 8.20 -29.71
N SER A 129 8.98 7.42 -29.98
CA SER A 129 10.39 7.76 -29.81
C SER A 129 10.90 8.13 -28.41
N SER A 130 11.48 7.15 -27.72
CA SER A 130 12.79 7.22 -27.03
C SER A 130 13.18 8.47 -26.21
N SER A 131 12.24 9.21 -25.64
CA SER A 131 12.47 10.15 -24.55
C SER A 131 11.78 9.59 -23.31
N THR A 132 12.56 9.22 -22.30
CA THR A 132 12.03 8.83 -21.00
C THR A 132 11.15 9.97 -20.48
N ASP A 133 9.91 9.66 -20.12
CA ASP A 133 8.96 10.66 -19.64
C ASP A 133 9.51 11.27 -18.32
N PRO A 134 9.76 12.58 -18.26
CA PRO A 134 10.34 13.23 -17.08
C PRO A 134 9.47 13.05 -15.82
N ASN A 135 8.16 12.86 -15.95
CA ASN A 135 7.29 12.57 -14.81
C ASN A 135 7.46 11.14 -14.31
N GLN A 136 7.77 10.19 -15.18
CA GLN A 136 8.02 8.80 -14.79
C GLN A 136 9.33 8.69 -14.00
N ASP A 137 10.39 9.37 -14.45
CA ASP A 137 11.67 9.42 -13.74
C ASP A 137 11.53 10.09 -12.36
N LEU A 138 10.77 11.19 -12.30
CA LEU A 138 10.45 11.87 -11.05
C LEU A 138 9.66 10.96 -10.09
N GLY A 139 8.62 10.28 -10.59
CA GLY A 139 7.84 9.33 -9.81
C GLY A 139 8.70 8.19 -9.27
N LEU A 140 9.62 7.66 -10.07
CA LEU A 140 10.55 6.63 -9.65
C LEU A 140 11.51 7.13 -8.56
N SER A 141 11.98 8.38 -8.65
CA SER A 141 12.85 9.00 -7.65
C SER A 141 12.15 9.16 -6.29
N TYR A 142 10.89 9.62 -6.27
CA TYR A 142 10.09 9.71 -5.05
C TYR A 142 9.84 8.33 -4.47
N PHE A 143 9.45 7.37 -5.31
CA PHE A 143 9.15 6.02 -4.88
C PHE A 143 10.37 5.30 -4.31
N ALA A 144 11.55 5.46 -4.91
CA ALA A 144 12.80 4.89 -4.41
C ALA A 144 13.06 5.26 -2.94
N ILE A 145 12.93 6.54 -2.61
CA ILE A 145 13.14 7.05 -1.26
C ILE A 145 12.04 6.53 -0.33
N ALA A 146 10.78 6.59 -0.77
CA ALA A 146 9.63 6.09 -0.01
C ALA A 146 9.77 4.61 0.37
N LEU A 147 10.18 3.78 -0.61
CA LEU A 147 10.36 2.35 -0.45
C LEU A 147 11.46 2.05 0.56
N ARG A 148 12.61 2.73 0.46
CA ARG A 148 13.72 2.57 1.41
C ARG A 148 13.30 2.91 2.84
N ILE A 149 12.63 4.03 3.06
CA ILE A 149 12.15 4.43 4.38
C ILE A 149 11.11 3.43 4.91
N THR A 150 10.13 3.07 4.08
CA THR A 150 9.06 2.13 4.44
C THR A 150 9.62 0.78 4.86
N LEU A 151 10.54 0.22 4.08
CA LEU A 151 11.16 -1.07 4.39
C LEU A 151 12.05 -0.99 5.62
N SER A 152 12.86 0.07 5.75
CA SER A 152 13.69 0.27 6.95
C SER A 152 12.84 0.27 8.22
N LYS A 153 11.75 1.04 8.24
CA LYS A 153 10.84 1.14 9.38
C LYS A 153 9.98 -0.11 9.58
N SER A 154 9.66 -0.84 8.51
CA SER A 154 8.84 -2.06 8.60
C SER A 154 9.64 -3.27 9.06
N VAL A 155 10.89 -3.42 8.58
CA VAL A 155 11.75 -4.58 8.89
C VAL A 155 12.41 -4.42 10.26
N TRP A 156 12.89 -3.21 10.57
CA TRP A 156 13.58 -2.94 11.84
C TRP A 156 12.65 -2.39 12.93
N GLY A 157 11.41 -2.06 12.60
CA GLY A 157 10.42 -1.58 13.56
C GLY A 157 9.81 -2.71 14.38
N PHE A 158 9.77 -2.54 15.71
CA PHE A 158 9.11 -3.47 16.63
C PHE A 158 7.65 -3.11 16.91
N THR A 159 7.22 -1.91 16.50
CA THR A 159 5.87 -1.41 16.76
C THR A 159 5.04 -1.45 15.48
N ALA A 160 3.94 -2.19 15.53
CA ALA A 160 2.98 -2.22 14.44
C ALA A 160 2.22 -0.88 14.37
N ASN A 161 2.61 -0.02 13.42
CA ASN A 161 1.97 1.27 13.15
C ASN A 161 1.04 1.16 11.94
N LEU A 162 -0.15 1.76 12.03
CA LEU A 162 -1.10 1.83 10.92
C LEU A 162 -0.49 2.55 9.71
N HIS A 163 0.27 3.63 9.93
CA HIS A 163 0.92 4.37 8.85
C HIS A 163 1.94 3.50 8.10
N THR A 164 2.67 2.62 8.81
CA THR A 164 3.58 1.67 8.16
C THR A 164 2.83 0.68 7.28
N CYS A 165 1.64 0.23 7.73
CA CYS A 165 0.78 -0.63 6.92
C CYS A 165 0.30 0.11 5.66
N GLN A 166 -0.11 1.38 5.80
CA GLN A 166 -0.52 2.22 4.68
C GLN A 166 0.62 2.42 3.68
N ALA A 167 1.82 2.76 4.15
CA ALA A 167 3.00 2.93 3.31
C ALA A 167 3.35 1.64 2.54
N LEU A 168 3.29 0.47 3.19
CA LEU A 168 3.50 -0.83 2.53
C LEU A 168 2.43 -1.11 1.46
N VAL A 169 1.17 -0.81 1.74
CA VAL A 169 0.10 -0.99 0.75
C VAL A 169 0.31 -0.06 -0.45
N LEU A 170 0.64 1.22 -0.23
CA LEU A 170 0.95 2.17 -1.31
C LEU A 170 2.14 1.70 -2.15
N ALA A 171 3.18 1.17 -1.51
CA ALA A 171 4.31 0.59 -2.24
C ALA A 171 3.89 -0.63 -3.08
N GLY A 172 3.00 -1.46 -2.55
CA GLY A 172 2.40 -2.56 -3.30
C GLY A 172 1.66 -2.09 -4.55
N VAL A 173 0.87 -1.03 -4.43
CA VAL A 173 0.15 -0.41 -5.56
C VAL A 173 1.11 0.12 -6.61
N TYR A 174 2.19 0.79 -6.20
CA TYR A 174 3.20 1.28 -7.13
C TYR A 174 3.86 0.13 -7.90
N PHE A 175 4.20 -0.97 -7.23
CA PHE A 175 4.71 -2.17 -7.90
C PHE A 175 3.70 -2.81 -8.86
N CYS A 176 2.40 -2.75 -8.58
CA CYS A 176 1.38 -3.16 -9.54
C CYS A 176 1.46 -2.32 -10.83
N TYR A 177 1.62 -0.99 -10.73
CA TYR A 177 1.80 -0.12 -11.90
C TYR A 177 3.11 -0.38 -12.65
N LEU A 178 4.16 -0.87 -11.98
CA LEU A 178 5.40 -1.32 -12.61
C LEU A 178 5.30 -2.71 -13.27
N GLY A 179 4.17 -3.40 -13.17
CA GLY A 179 4.04 -4.78 -13.65
C GLY A 179 4.91 -5.77 -12.86
N ARG A 180 5.08 -5.53 -11.55
CA ARG A 180 5.90 -6.32 -10.61
C ARG A 180 5.01 -6.99 -9.54
N PRO A 181 4.19 -7.99 -9.91
CA PRO A 181 3.19 -8.57 -9.01
C PRO A 181 3.78 -9.27 -7.78
N LEU A 182 4.98 -9.86 -7.85
CA LEU A 182 5.60 -10.50 -6.69
C LEU A 182 6.10 -9.47 -5.68
N HIS A 183 6.72 -8.37 -6.13
CA HIS A 183 7.09 -7.28 -5.24
C HIS A 183 5.85 -6.67 -4.60
N ALA A 184 4.80 -6.43 -5.40
CA ALA A 184 3.52 -5.95 -4.89
C ALA A 184 2.94 -6.87 -3.81
N TRP A 185 2.89 -8.17 -4.10
CA TRP A 185 2.41 -9.18 -3.16
C TRP A 185 3.24 -9.21 -1.86
N LYS A 186 4.58 -9.16 -1.95
CA LYS A 186 5.46 -9.10 -0.77
C LYS A 186 5.13 -7.91 0.12
N MET A 187 4.89 -6.73 -0.47
CA MET A 187 4.56 -5.53 0.29
C MET A 187 3.20 -5.65 0.98
N ILE A 188 2.17 -6.10 0.24
CA ILE A 188 0.81 -6.28 0.78
C ILE A 188 0.79 -7.36 1.87
N HIS A 189 1.52 -8.47 1.67
CA HIS A 189 1.64 -9.54 2.66
C HIS A 189 2.24 -9.02 3.97
N ASN A 190 3.34 -8.27 3.88
CA ASN A 190 4.00 -7.67 5.05
C ASN A 190 3.07 -6.66 5.76
N ALA A 191 2.34 -5.84 5.00
CA ALA A 191 1.32 -4.95 5.56
C ALA A 191 0.26 -5.72 6.36
N GLY A 192 -0.21 -6.85 5.81
CA GLY A 192 -1.18 -7.72 6.47
C GLY A 192 -0.68 -8.31 7.78
N GLN A 193 0.58 -8.78 7.82
CA GLN A 193 1.19 -9.28 9.05
C GLN A 193 1.27 -8.19 10.13
N LYS A 194 1.76 -7.00 9.75
CA LYS A 194 1.87 -5.85 10.65
C LYS A 194 0.51 -5.38 11.16
N LEU A 195 -0.50 -5.36 10.30
CA LEU A 195 -1.86 -5.01 10.72
C LEU A 195 -2.43 -6.03 11.72
N LEU A 196 -2.22 -7.32 11.49
CA LEU A 196 -2.66 -8.39 12.40
C LEU A 196 -1.94 -8.30 13.75
N GLU A 197 -0.62 -8.05 13.77
CA GLU A 197 0.15 -7.78 14.99
C GLU A 197 -0.47 -6.61 15.79
N ARG A 198 -0.84 -5.52 15.11
CA ARG A 198 -1.47 -4.36 15.74
C ARG A 198 -2.82 -4.70 16.34
N ILE A 199 -3.67 -5.41 15.60
CA ILE A 199 -5.00 -5.82 16.05
C ILE A 199 -4.89 -6.72 17.29
N ASN A 200 -3.99 -7.71 17.25
CA ASN A 200 -3.76 -8.61 18.37
C ASN A 200 -3.26 -7.87 19.61
N LYS A 201 -2.42 -6.84 19.45
CA LYS A 201 -1.99 -5.98 20.55
C LYS A 201 -3.15 -5.17 21.15
N ILE A 202 -4.04 -4.62 20.32
CA ILE A 202 -5.21 -3.88 20.78
C ILE A 202 -6.14 -4.81 21.56
N ILE A 203 -6.45 -5.98 21.00
CA ILE A 203 -7.26 -7.00 21.66
C ILE A 203 -6.63 -7.40 22.99
N GLY A 204 -5.34 -7.76 23.01
CA GLY A 204 -4.64 -8.11 24.24
C GLY A 204 -4.65 -7.01 25.30
N SER A 205 -4.58 -5.73 24.89
CA SER A 205 -4.70 -4.60 25.81
C SER A 205 -6.10 -4.43 26.40
N LEU A 206 -7.15 -4.80 25.66
CA LEU A 206 -8.54 -4.74 26.13
C LEU A 206 -8.88 -5.90 27.09
N TYR A 207 -8.22 -7.04 26.93
CA TYR A 207 -8.41 -8.22 27.78
C TYR A 207 -7.36 -8.36 28.90
N SER A 208 -6.48 -7.37 29.08
CA SER A 208 -5.51 -7.38 30.18
C SER A 208 -6.25 -7.21 31.52
N PRO A 209 -6.05 -8.12 32.51
CA PRO A 209 -6.77 -8.10 33.78
C PRO A 209 -6.48 -6.84 34.63
N ASP A 210 -5.44 -6.08 34.30
CA ASP A 210 -5.10 -4.81 34.97
C ASP A 210 -5.98 -3.62 34.53
N ASN A 211 -6.83 -3.78 33.52
CA ASN A 211 -7.73 -2.72 33.01
C ASN A 211 -9.20 -2.95 33.41
N VAL A 212 -9.48 -3.91 34.29
CA VAL A 212 -10.81 -4.10 34.90
C VAL A 212 -10.97 -3.15 36.08
N ASP A 213 -10.78 -1.84 35.85
CA ASP A 213 -11.35 -0.82 36.71
C ASP A 213 -12.77 -0.55 36.19
N ILE A 214 -13.71 -1.29 36.77
CA ILE A 214 -15.17 -1.21 36.55
C ILE A 214 -15.75 0.20 36.86
N THR A 215 -14.92 1.14 37.30
CA THR A 215 -15.28 2.51 37.66
C THR A 215 -15.24 3.52 36.51
N LEU A 216 -14.64 3.22 35.34
CA LEU A 216 -14.61 4.15 34.19
C LEU A 216 -15.84 4.11 33.29
N LEU A 217 -16.78 3.17 33.51
CA LEU A 217 -18.07 3.12 32.81
C LEU A 217 -19.10 4.13 33.34
N ALA A 218 -18.80 4.84 34.44
CA ALA A 218 -19.73 5.80 35.05
C ALA A 218 -19.49 7.27 34.64
N GLU A 219 -18.38 7.62 33.97
CA GLU A 219 -18.03 9.01 33.63
C GLU A 219 -18.00 9.35 32.12
N LEU A 220 -18.38 8.42 31.24
CA LEU A 220 -18.64 8.77 29.85
C LEU A 220 -20.09 9.26 29.71
N GLY A 221 -20.25 10.58 29.79
CA GLY A 221 -21.41 11.28 29.22
C GLY A 221 -21.63 10.89 27.75
N PRO A 222 -22.78 11.26 27.15
CA PRO A 222 -23.27 10.62 25.94
C PRO A 222 -22.38 10.95 24.73
N VAL A 223 -21.57 9.97 24.29
CA VAL A 223 -20.78 10.02 23.05
C VAL A 223 -21.57 9.29 21.96
N PRO A 224 -21.67 9.84 20.73
CA PRO A 224 -22.65 9.41 19.75
C PRO A 224 -22.33 8.03 19.15
N ASN A 225 -23.41 7.31 18.84
CA ASN A 225 -23.46 5.99 18.19
C ASN A 225 -22.36 5.77 17.15
N ASN A 226 -21.29 5.08 17.54
CA ASN A 226 -20.26 4.62 16.61
C ASN A 226 -20.70 3.25 16.05
N THR A 227 -21.61 3.29 15.08
CA THR A 227 -22.25 2.15 14.42
C THR A 227 -21.27 1.12 13.89
N SER A 228 -20.07 1.55 13.47
CA SER A 228 -19.03 0.70 12.90
C SER A 228 -18.40 -0.27 13.92
N LEU A 229 -18.31 0.14 15.18
CA LEU A 229 -17.73 -0.67 16.26
C LEU A 229 -18.72 -1.76 16.71
N ASN A 230 -20.00 -1.42 16.80
CA ASN A 230 -21.07 -2.38 17.06
C ASN A 230 -21.23 -3.39 15.92
N GLN A 231 -21.01 -2.99 14.67
CA GLN A 231 -21.02 -3.91 13.52
C GLN A 231 -19.86 -4.91 13.57
N LEU A 232 -18.65 -4.47 13.95
CA LEU A 232 -17.50 -5.36 14.10
C LEU A 232 -17.68 -6.37 15.25
N ILE A 233 -18.25 -5.94 16.37
CA ILE A 233 -18.56 -6.82 17.50
C ILE A 233 -19.62 -7.86 17.09
N THR A 234 -20.67 -7.43 16.38
CA THR A 234 -21.74 -8.34 15.90
C THR A 234 -21.22 -9.35 14.88
N LEU A 235 -20.35 -8.92 13.96
CA LEU A 235 -19.73 -9.82 12.98
C LEU A 235 -18.79 -10.83 13.66
N SER A 236 -18.04 -10.38 14.67
CA SER A 236 -17.18 -11.26 15.47
C SER A 236 -17.98 -12.33 16.20
N SER A 237 -19.11 -11.95 16.83
CA SER A 237 -19.95 -12.91 17.55
C SER A 237 -20.63 -13.92 16.62
N GLU A 238 -21.02 -13.50 15.42
CA GLU A 238 -21.66 -14.39 14.44
C GLU A 238 -20.67 -15.38 13.81
N LEU A 239 -19.43 -14.95 13.55
CA LEU A 239 -18.34 -15.84 13.11
C LEU A 239 -18.00 -16.89 14.17
N ASN A 240 -18.01 -16.49 15.45
CA ASN A 240 -17.74 -17.43 16.54
C ASN A 240 -18.86 -18.47 16.69
N ARG A 241 -20.13 -18.05 16.48
CA ARG A 241 -21.29 -18.96 16.48
C ARG A 241 -21.25 -19.98 15.35
N GLN A 242 -20.71 -19.62 14.19
CA GLN A 242 -20.60 -20.52 13.04
C GLN A 242 -19.42 -21.49 13.13
N LEU A 243 -18.41 -21.20 13.97
CA LEU A 243 -17.29 -22.09 14.23
C LEU A 243 -17.60 -23.20 15.25
N GLU A 244 -18.67 -23.03 16.04
CA GLU A 244 -19.12 -24.00 17.05
C GLU A 244 -20.18 -24.99 16.51
N GLN A 245 -20.57 -24.89 15.23
CA GLN A 245 -21.46 -25.82 14.52
C GLN A 245 -20.69 -26.66 13.51
#